data_AF-A0A6I3WSX9-F1
#
_entry.id   AF-A0A6I3WSX9-F1
#
_cell.length_a   1.000
_cell.length_b   1.000
_cell.length_c   1.000
_cell.angle_alpha   90.00
_cell.angle_beta   90.00
_cell.angle_gamma   90.00
#
_symmetry.space_group_name_H-M   'P 1'
#
loop_
_entity.id
_entity.type
_entity.pdbx_description
1 polymer ?
#
loop_
_entity_poly.entity_id
_entity_poly.type
_entity_poly.pdbx_seq_one_letter_code
_entity_poly.pdbx_strand_id
1 'polypeptide(L)'
;MTGYLGFDPQQLLMLRDAMQRSALHLGTISCNDIEATAAVGTIRRVQQQLAERWVPLISSMMECRAMTGYVPVQLGLGDLVTSRLGVIQSLYGWTVVTDPIAGVTTAVTTDQAQALGWVLSHRDIADLVSDVELAWLDRTMSAIEASPALSAAFMANMTRVGWSRLCTRLGDDRIALLADQAITGRLNDANHDRLADIDAVFRSLGAILAGDHGPHHSAEPVWLDESMSPYASALLIQSLRLERDDLVATATTLIQRYRRGGWADVQRSGPGTADLLMQTMLDTPGAAAAFLRRAAQDPALVFDAAHSAVLTERFVLAGTNPAAISIVEAGAIVPALVLYLRDRYNNQAGFYGQHDVNTSTFTIDLIAPWLLQFTAAHSSDWALQPGEGATLLGSVIIDNAAFTELMARRELIATGLATAIAGRTSDVSLAEQSRHAGQDLAAVLGLIDTLARRQAITNTVGSNELWDTGFSLISAAASFIPGGLTTTVGSGVALNGLRAVLTAQGIAPKSSGAVTHDTLFALDWMTAVAAATVVCAVFDQMVADGRVAAGTPTPPLPDPTTPAPGAAYSAAFGAWLDHVSIGEQALVLDGLKQTIMSTHEAERNAVELTAG
;
A
#
# COMPACT_ATOMS: atom_id res chain seq x y z
N MET A 1 39.40 22.36 5.79
CA MET A 1 39.89 20.97 5.60
C MET A 1 41.15 21.02 4.77
N THR A 2 42.21 20.37 5.23
CA THR A 2 43.41 20.12 4.42
C THR A 2 43.04 19.08 3.36
N GLY A 3 43.21 19.38 2.07
CA GLY A 3 42.99 18.42 1.00
C GLY A 3 44.12 17.39 0.93
N TYR A 4 43.87 16.24 0.31
CA TYR A 4 44.90 15.23 0.03
C TYR A 4 44.95 14.94 -1.46
N LEU A 5 46.16 14.79 -1.98
CA LEU A 5 46.43 14.33 -3.34
C LEU A 5 46.95 12.89 -3.27
N GLY A 6 46.16 11.95 -3.80
CA GLY A 6 46.55 10.56 -3.97
C GLY A 6 46.77 10.24 -5.45
N PHE A 7 47.85 9.54 -5.78
CA PHE A 7 48.09 9.05 -7.15
C PHE A 7 48.71 7.65 -7.17
N ASP A 8 48.34 6.88 -8.19
CA ASP A 8 48.99 5.59 -8.53
C ASP A 8 50.30 5.86 -9.29
N PRO A 9 51.47 5.53 -8.72
CA PRO A 9 52.75 5.78 -9.36
C PRO A 9 52.94 4.97 -10.67
N GLN A 10 52.34 3.78 -10.80
CA GLN A 10 52.42 2.98 -12.03
C GLN A 10 51.59 3.59 -13.16
N GLN A 11 50.37 4.05 -12.89
CA GLN A 11 49.59 4.74 -13.93
C GLN A 11 50.26 6.03 -14.38
N LEU A 12 50.88 6.76 -13.45
CA LEU A 12 51.59 8.00 -13.77
C LEU A 12 52.88 7.73 -14.58
N LEU A 13 53.59 6.62 -14.30
CA LEU A 13 54.64 6.05 -15.15
C LEU A 13 54.13 5.73 -16.55
N MET A 14 53.04 4.97 -16.66
CA MET A 14 52.47 4.56 -17.95
C MET A 14 52.02 5.76 -18.77
N LEU A 15 51.42 6.77 -18.13
CA LEU A 15 51.01 8.02 -18.78
C LEU A 15 52.22 8.79 -19.30
N ARG A 16 53.28 8.94 -18.49
CA ARG A 16 54.54 9.56 -18.93
C ARG A 16 55.09 8.86 -20.16
N ASP A 17 55.19 7.55 -20.12
CA ASP A 17 55.77 6.76 -21.20
C ASP A 17 54.88 6.80 -22.46
N ALA A 18 53.56 6.83 -22.31
CA ALA A 18 52.62 7.05 -23.41
C ALA A 18 52.76 8.44 -24.03
N MET A 19 52.92 9.50 -23.22
CA MET A 19 53.16 10.85 -23.70
C MET A 19 54.51 10.98 -24.42
N GLN A 20 55.56 10.34 -23.90
CA GLN A 20 56.88 10.31 -24.56
C GLN A 20 56.82 9.59 -25.91
N ARG A 21 56.17 8.42 -25.98
CA ARG A 21 55.96 7.70 -27.24
C ARG A 21 55.15 8.52 -28.24
N SER A 22 54.11 9.21 -27.76
CA SER A 22 53.27 10.07 -28.60
C SER A 22 54.06 11.26 -29.14
N ALA A 23 54.86 11.94 -28.30
CA ALA A 23 55.72 13.03 -28.73
C ALA A 23 56.76 12.57 -29.77
N LEU A 24 57.34 11.38 -29.59
CA LEU A 24 58.27 10.80 -30.55
C LEU A 24 57.57 10.46 -31.88
N HIS A 25 56.39 9.83 -31.84
CA HIS A 25 55.62 9.49 -33.04
C HIS A 25 55.15 10.74 -33.80
N LEU A 26 54.65 11.76 -33.11
CA LEU A 26 54.28 13.03 -33.74
C LEU A 26 55.50 13.72 -34.39
N GLY A 27 56.69 13.54 -33.82
CA GLY A 27 57.94 14.05 -34.38
C GLY A 27 58.40 13.35 -35.67
N THR A 28 57.91 12.15 -35.97
CA THR A 28 58.22 11.45 -37.23
C THR A 28 57.26 11.79 -38.36
N ILE A 29 56.12 12.41 -38.05
CA ILE A 29 55.13 12.83 -39.06
C ILE A 29 55.68 14.05 -39.80
N SER A 30 56.02 13.85 -41.07
CA SER A 30 56.39 14.91 -41.99
C SER A 30 55.56 14.80 -43.26
N CYS A 31 55.13 15.94 -43.79
CA CYS A 31 54.44 16.05 -45.06
C CYS A 31 55.00 17.27 -45.78
N ASN A 32 55.43 17.08 -47.04
CA ASN A 32 55.94 18.15 -47.89
C ASN A 32 54.86 18.75 -48.79
N ASP A 33 53.60 18.29 -48.63
CA ASP A 33 52.45 18.86 -49.31
C ASP A 33 52.13 20.24 -48.74
N ILE A 34 52.03 21.23 -49.62
CA ILE A 34 51.71 22.62 -49.29
C ILE A 34 50.32 22.70 -48.64
N GLU A 35 49.36 21.88 -49.07
CA GLU A 35 48.00 21.86 -48.52
C GLU A 35 47.96 21.33 -47.07
N ALA A 36 48.95 20.53 -46.66
CA ALA A 36 49.04 19.94 -45.32
C ALA A 36 49.72 20.85 -44.28
N THR A 37 50.21 22.04 -44.66
CA THR A 37 51.02 22.93 -43.82
C THR A 37 50.37 23.27 -42.46
N ALA A 38 49.06 23.56 -42.45
CA ALA A 38 48.34 23.89 -41.22
C ALA A 38 48.20 22.68 -40.26
N ALA A 39 47.99 21.49 -40.80
CA ALA A 39 47.91 20.25 -40.02
C ALA A 39 49.28 19.90 -39.43
N VAL A 40 50.36 19.97 -40.22
CA VAL A 40 51.75 19.78 -39.75
C VAL A 40 52.11 20.82 -38.67
N GLY A 41 51.67 22.08 -38.82
CA GLY A 41 51.84 23.11 -37.80
C GLY A 41 51.12 22.82 -36.47
N THR A 42 49.95 22.16 -36.53
CA THR A 42 49.23 21.71 -35.32
C THR A 42 49.94 20.51 -34.67
N ILE A 43 50.39 19.53 -35.47
CA ILE A 43 51.18 18.39 -34.98
C ILE A 43 52.43 18.85 -34.25
N ARG A 44 53.20 19.80 -34.82
CA ARG A 44 54.38 20.38 -34.17
C ARG A 44 54.06 21.09 -32.86
N ARG A 45 52.95 21.84 -32.80
CA ARG A 45 52.51 22.50 -31.55
C ARG A 45 52.14 21.49 -30.48
N VAL A 46 51.41 20.43 -30.82
CA VAL A 46 51.04 19.36 -29.87
C VAL A 46 52.29 18.61 -29.41
N GLN A 47 53.20 18.26 -30.33
CA GLN A 47 54.48 17.66 -30.00
C GLN A 47 55.28 18.54 -29.03
N GLN A 48 55.38 19.83 -29.31
CA GLN A 48 56.08 20.79 -28.47
C GLN A 48 55.44 20.91 -27.08
N GLN A 49 54.12 20.99 -27.00
CA GLN A 49 53.40 21.00 -25.72
C GLN A 49 53.61 19.71 -24.92
N LEU A 50 53.61 18.55 -25.56
CA LEU A 50 53.90 17.29 -24.89
C LEU A 50 55.34 17.24 -24.36
N ALA A 51 56.32 17.61 -25.20
CA ALA A 51 57.74 17.51 -24.86
C ALA A 51 58.22 18.57 -23.86
N GLU A 52 57.75 19.81 -23.99
CA GLU A 52 58.26 20.94 -23.19
C GLU A 52 57.43 21.21 -21.93
N ARG A 53 56.16 20.76 -21.88
CA ARG A 53 55.25 21.07 -20.76
C ARG A 53 54.76 19.82 -20.05
N TRP A 54 54.11 18.90 -20.75
CA TRP A 54 53.40 17.80 -20.09
C TRP A 54 54.33 16.69 -19.60
N VAL A 55 55.28 16.23 -20.42
CA VAL A 55 56.27 15.21 -20.01
C VAL A 55 57.12 15.72 -18.85
N PRO A 56 57.69 16.95 -18.87
CA PRO A 56 58.44 17.47 -17.73
C PRO A 56 57.59 17.63 -16.46
N LEU A 57 56.31 18.03 -16.59
CA LEU A 57 55.40 18.12 -15.45
C LEU A 57 55.16 16.75 -14.80
N ILE A 58 54.83 15.74 -15.58
CA ILE A 58 54.60 14.37 -15.07
C ILE A 58 55.90 13.79 -14.51
N SER A 59 57.02 13.91 -15.23
CA SER A 59 58.33 13.50 -14.71
C SER A 59 58.66 14.21 -13.40
N SER A 60 58.36 15.52 -13.28
CA SER A 60 58.53 16.26 -12.03
C SER A 60 57.63 15.73 -10.92
N MET A 61 56.38 15.34 -11.18
CA MET A 61 55.50 14.73 -10.19
C MET A 61 56.03 13.37 -9.70
N MET A 62 56.70 12.63 -10.57
CA MET A 62 57.29 11.31 -10.26
C MET A 62 58.64 11.39 -9.55
N GLU A 63 59.47 12.33 -9.97
CA GLU A 63 60.82 12.56 -9.45
C GLU A 63 60.83 13.47 -8.21
N CYS A 64 59.66 13.80 -7.69
CA CYS A 64 59.36 15.09 -7.06
C CYS A 64 60.32 15.53 -5.94
N ARG A 65 61.37 16.26 -6.34
CA ARG A 65 62.16 17.23 -5.56
C ARG A 65 61.34 18.46 -5.12
N ALA A 66 60.10 18.64 -5.58
CA ALA A 66 59.18 19.68 -5.11
C ALA A 66 58.29 19.19 -3.96
N MET A 67 58.12 17.87 -3.78
CA MET A 67 57.44 17.28 -2.62
C MET A 67 58.39 16.92 -1.48
N THR A 68 59.71 17.10 -1.63
CA THR A 68 60.70 16.83 -0.56
C THR A 68 60.53 17.67 0.71
N GLY A 69 59.70 18.72 0.68
CA GLY A 69 59.27 19.48 1.87
C GLY A 69 57.91 19.05 2.46
N TYR A 70 57.14 18.25 1.73
CA TYR A 70 55.84 17.72 2.15
C TYR A 70 56.02 16.27 2.57
N VAL A 71 56.09 16.06 3.88
CA VAL A 71 56.24 14.73 4.47
C VAL A 71 54.99 13.91 4.12
N PRO A 72 55.12 12.63 3.70
CA PRO A 72 53.98 11.72 3.63
C PRO A 72 53.18 11.83 4.91
N VAL A 73 51.91 12.19 4.79
CA VAL A 73 51.09 12.41 5.97
C VAL A 73 50.91 11.06 6.65
N GLN A 74 51.21 10.99 7.95
CA GLN A 74 50.69 9.88 8.75
C GLN A 74 49.18 10.02 8.77
N LEU A 75 48.52 9.27 7.90
CA LEU A 75 47.07 9.28 7.81
C LEU A 75 46.54 8.71 9.13
N GLY A 76 45.80 9.55 9.84
CA GLY A 76 45.03 9.12 11.00
C GLY A 76 44.03 8.05 10.60
N LEU A 77 43.64 7.23 11.57
CA LEU A 77 42.57 6.24 11.42
C LEU A 77 41.29 6.71 12.14
N GLY A 78 41.22 8.00 12.46
CA GLY A 78 40.17 8.59 13.28
C GLY A 78 39.00 9.17 12.48
N ASP A 79 39.10 9.19 11.15
CA ASP A 79 38.01 9.61 10.26
C ASP A 79 37.95 8.68 9.02
N LEU A 80 36.78 8.57 8.40
CA LEU A 80 36.47 7.68 7.28
C LEU A 80 37.29 8.02 6.03
N VAL A 81 37.53 9.32 5.79
CA VAL A 81 38.22 9.83 4.59
C VAL A 81 39.69 9.44 4.63
N THR A 82 40.36 9.68 5.75
CA THR A 82 41.78 9.36 5.99
C THR A 82 41.99 7.86 6.14
N SER A 83 41.06 7.14 6.77
CA SER A 83 41.09 5.67 6.84
C SER A 83 41.06 5.05 5.45
N ARG A 84 40.19 5.54 4.55
CA ARG A 84 40.15 5.10 3.15
C ARG A 84 41.49 5.38 2.45
N LEU A 85 42.03 6.59 2.58
CA LEU A 85 43.33 6.94 1.97
C LEU A 85 44.46 6.04 2.49
N GLY A 86 44.45 5.69 3.79
CA GLY A 86 45.43 4.78 4.38
C GLY A 86 45.33 3.37 3.81
N VAL A 87 44.12 2.88 3.53
CA VAL A 87 43.90 1.60 2.83
C VAL A 87 44.37 1.67 1.38
N ILE A 88 44.09 2.77 0.67
CA ILE A 88 44.59 2.96 -0.70
C ILE A 88 46.13 2.93 -0.73
N GLN A 89 46.77 3.66 0.18
CA GLN A 89 48.22 3.69 0.30
C GLN A 89 48.81 2.31 0.64
N SER A 90 48.20 1.58 1.56
CA SER A 90 48.74 0.31 2.07
C SER A 90 48.45 -0.91 1.19
N LEU A 91 47.26 -1.00 0.61
CA LEU A 91 46.84 -2.16 -0.19
C LEU A 91 47.02 -1.96 -1.69
N TYR A 92 46.92 -0.73 -2.19
CA TYR A 92 46.95 -0.41 -3.62
C TYR A 92 48.20 0.38 -4.03
N GLY A 93 49.09 0.69 -3.08
CA GLY A 93 50.40 1.28 -3.36
C GLY A 93 50.38 2.74 -3.82
N TRP A 94 49.26 3.45 -3.63
CA TRP A 94 49.20 4.87 -3.98
C TRP A 94 50.10 5.70 -3.07
N THR A 95 50.63 6.79 -3.62
CA THR A 95 51.30 7.82 -2.83
C THR A 95 50.29 8.90 -2.46
N VAL A 96 50.16 9.21 -1.17
CA VAL A 96 49.25 10.24 -0.65
C VAL A 96 50.06 11.37 -0.01
N VAL A 97 49.79 12.60 -0.43
CA VAL A 97 50.42 13.83 0.09
C VAL A 97 49.36 14.89 0.40
N THR A 98 49.72 15.94 1.13
CA THR A 98 48.84 17.11 1.32
C THR A 98 48.61 17.81 -0.01
N ASP A 99 47.36 18.06 -0.39
CA ASP A 99 47.00 18.75 -1.62
C ASP A 99 47.41 20.23 -1.56
N PRO A 100 48.33 20.70 -2.43
CA PRO A 100 48.77 22.08 -2.44
C PRO A 100 47.82 23.03 -3.18
N ILE A 101 46.82 22.52 -3.91
CA ILE A 101 45.95 23.31 -4.81
C ILE A 101 44.52 23.44 -4.26
N ALA A 102 44.13 22.62 -3.28
CA ALA A 102 42.88 22.69 -2.53
C ALA A 102 41.66 23.05 -3.41
N GLY A 103 41.06 22.05 -4.07
CA GLY A 103 39.74 22.31 -4.69
C GLY A 103 39.38 21.55 -5.95
N VAL A 104 39.86 20.33 -6.17
CA VAL A 104 39.29 19.48 -7.23
C VAL A 104 38.87 18.15 -6.63
N THR A 105 37.56 17.99 -6.39
CA THR A 105 36.95 16.67 -6.18
C THR A 105 37.12 15.87 -7.46
N THR A 106 38.00 14.87 -7.44
CA THR A 106 38.14 13.92 -8.54
C THR A 106 37.00 12.90 -8.50
N ALA A 107 36.66 12.36 -9.67
CA ALA A 107 35.71 11.26 -9.78
C ALA A 107 36.20 10.05 -8.95
N VAL A 108 35.26 9.34 -8.32
CA VAL A 108 35.57 8.14 -7.53
C VAL A 108 36.17 7.07 -8.45
N THR A 109 37.32 6.54 -8.06
CA THR A 109 38.03 5.48 -8.79
C THR A 109 37.69 4.09 -8.25
N THR A 110 37.99 3.04 -9.01
CA THR A 110 37.81 1.63 -8.61
C THR A 110 38.55 1.31 -7.30
N ASP A 111 39.81 1.72 -7.17
CA ASP A 111 40.60 1.52 -5.95
C ASP A 111 40.00 2.27 -4.74
N GLN A 112 39.46 3.47 -4.96
CA GLN A 112 38.77 4.22 -3.91
C GLN A 112 37.47 3.55 -3.46
N ALA A 113 36.70 2.97 -4.39
CA ALA A 113 35.50 2.22 -4.08
C ALA A 113 35.82 0.93 -3.30
N GLN A 114 36.83 0.18 -3.74
CA GLN A 114 37.34 -1.01 -3.05
C GLN A 114 37.87 -0.72 -1.65
N ALA A 115 38.64 0.37 -1.50
CA ALA A 115 39.16 0.77 -0.21
C ALA A 115 38.04 1.20 0.75
N LEU A 116 37.01 1.90 0.25
CA LEU A 116 35.85 2.27 1.07
C LEU A 116 35.10 1.03 1.56
N GLY A 117 34.82 0.06 0.68
CA GLY A 117 34.18 -1.22 1.07
C GLY A 117 35.00 -1.97 2.14
N TRP A 118 36.33 -1.95 2.00
CA TRP A 118 37.23 -2.55 3.00
C TRP A 118 37.16 -1.82 4.35
N VAL A 119 37.23 -0.48 4.36
CA VAL A 119 37.20 0.32 5.59
C VAL A 119 35.89 0.09 6.34
N LEU A 120 34.76 0.19 5.65
CA LEU A 120 33.43 -0.02 6.24
C LEU A 120 33.24 -1.46 6.75
N SER A 121 34.00 -2.42 6.21
CA SER A 121 33.97 -3.81 6.66
C SER A 121 34.81 -4.10 7.90
N HIS A 122 35.95 -3.44 8.05
CA HIS A 122 36.97 -3.84 9.02
C HIS A 122 37.14 -2.84 10.16
N ARG A 123 36.60 -1.63 10.04
CA ARG A 123 36.67 -0.61 11.09
C ARG A 123 35.38 -0.52 11.90
N ASP A 124 35.51 0.03 13.10
CA ASP A 124 34.33 0.37 13.90
C ASP A 124 33.71 1.65 13.35
N ILE A 125 32.47 1.55 12.89
CA ILE A 125 31.76 2.65 12.23
C ILE A 125 31.24 3.64 13.28
N ALA A 126 31.07 3.21 14.54
CA ALA A 126 30.60 4.07 15.62
C ALA A 126 31.48 5.32 15.82
N ASP A 127 32.77 5.19 15.52
CA ASP A 127 33.78 6.24 15.67
C ASP A 127 34.04 7.06 14.38
N LEU A 128 33.39 6.73 13.24
CA LEU A 128 33.82 7.17 11.90
C LEU A 128 32.81 8.01 11.10
N VAL A 129 31.65 8.37 11.65
CA VAL A 129 30.60 9.08 10.87
C VAL A 129 30.09 10.33 11.60
N SER A 130 30.93 11.37 11.61
CA SER A 130 30.52 12.76 11.87
C SER A 130 29.60 13.31 10.78
N ASP A 131 28.95 14.46 11.01
CA ASP A 131 28.06 15.10 10.03
C ASP A 131 28.77 15.35 8.69
N VAL A 132 30.03 15.81 8.75
CA VAL A 132 30.80 16.12 7.54
C VAL A 132 31.17 14.84 6.77
N GLU A 133 31.46 13.76 7.49
CA GLU A 133 31.75 12.46 6.88
C GLU A 133 30.51 11.83 6.27
N LEU A 134 29.34 12.04 6.86
CA LEU A 134 28.08 11.54 6.32
C LEU A 134 27.72 12.23 5.00
N ALA A 135 27.82 13.56 4.93
CA ALA A 135 27.62 14.30 3.68
C ALA A 135 28.67 13.91 2.60
N TRP A 136 29.89 13.57 3.02
CA TRP A 136 30.90 13.03 2.11
C TRP A 136 30.58 11.60 1.64
N LEU A 137 30.07 10.76 2.55
CA LEU A 137 29.67 9.40 2.27
C LEU A 137 28.52 9.38 1.27
N ASP A 138 27.48 10.21 1.46
CA ASP A 138 26.38 10.37 0.50
C ASP A 138 26.89 10.64 -0.92
N ARG A 139 27.69 11.69 -1.10
CA ARG A 139 28.28 12.03 -2.42
C ARG A 139 29.10 10.89 -3.01
N THR A 140 29.84 10.17 -2.17
CA THR A 140 30.71 9.06 -2.62
C THR A 140 29.88 7.84 -3.01
N MET A 141 28.84 7.52 -2.23
CA MET A 141 27.92 6.41 -2.50
C MET A 141 27.09 6.67 -3.76
N SER A 142 26.61 7.90 -3.95
CA SER A 142 25.93 8.33 -5.19
C SER A 142 26.83 8.16 -6.43
N ALA A 143 28.13 8.48 -6.31
CA ALA A 143 29.08 8.29 -7.40
C ALA A 143 29.38 6.81 -7.69
N ILE A 144 29.42 5.97 -6.65
CA ILE A 144 29.58 4.52 -6.79
C ILE A 144 28.34 3.92 -7.46
N GLU A 145 27.14 4.26 -6.97
CA GLU A 145 25.84 3.82 -7.54
C GLU A 145 25.75 4.11 -9.04
N ALA A 146 26.17 5.30 -9.47
CA ALA A 146 26.10 5.72 -10.87
C ALA A 146 26.99 4.90 -11.83
N SER A 147 27.88 4.03 -11.33
CA SER A 147 28.81 3.25 -12.13
C SER A 147 28.82 1.77 -11.72
N PRO A 148 28.30 0.85 -12.57
CA PRO A 148 28.31 -0.58 -12.27
C PRO A 148 29.69 -1.15 -11.94
N ALA A 149 30.75 -0.62 -12.56
CA ALA A 149 32.13 -1.01 -12.28
C ALA A 149 32.59 -0.57 -10.88
N LEU A 150 32.16 0.61 -10.41
CA LEU A 150 32.48 1.07 -9.05
C LEU A 150 31.67 0.30 -8.02
N SER A 151 30.38 0.03 -8.28
CA SER A 151 29.54 -0.79 -7.41
C SER A 151 30.12 -2.20 -7.23
N ALA A 152 30.50 -2.86 -8.32
CA ALA A 152 31.15 -4.17 -8.26
C ALA A 152 32.46 -4.14 -7.45
N ALA A 153 33.27 -3.09 -7.63
CA ALA A 153 34.53 -2.92 -6.92
C ALA A 153 34.31 -2.67 -5.41
N PHE A 154 33.33 -1.85 -5.06
CA PHE A 154 32.92 -1.61 -3.68
C PHE A 154 32.44 -2.90 -3.02
N MET A 155 31.52 -3.63 -3.67
CA MET A 155 30.96 -4.88 -3.15
C MET A 155 32.00 -5.98 -2.98
N ALA A 156 33.02 -6.04 -3.84
CA ALA A 156 34.08 -7.06 -3.75
C ALA A 156 34.83 -7.08 -2.41
N ASN A 157 34.93 -5.93 -1.74
CA ASN A 157 35.59 -5.81 -0.43
C ASN A 157 34.61 -5.59 0.73
N MET A 158 33.31 -5.51 0.44
CA MET A 158 32.28 -5.25 1.44
C MET A 158 31.79 -6.58 2.03
N THR A 159 32.00 -6.76 3.33
CA THR A 159 31.59 -7.95 4.07
C THR A 159 30.16 -7.82 4.58
N ARG A 160 29.47 -8.95 4.77
CA ARG A 160 28.13 -9.01 5.35
C ARG A 160 28.05 -8.35 6.74
N VAL A 161 29.06 -8.59 7.58
CA VAL A 161 29.15 -8.00 8.92
C VAL A 161 29.34 -6.48 8.86
N GLY A 162 30.22 -6.01 7.97
CA GLY A 162 30.39 -4.58 7.70
C GLY A 162 29.10 -3.90 7.24
N TRP A 163 28.41 -4.55 6.32
CA TRP A 163 27.13 -4.08 5.78
C TRP A 163 26.07 -3.94 6.85
N SER A 164 25.87 -5.00 7.62
CA SER A 164 24.95 -5.05 8.75
C SER A 164 25.28 -3.97 9.80
N ARG A 165 26.55 -3.81 10.17
CA ARG A 165 27.00 -2.80 11.13
C ARG A 165 26.73 -1.38 10.64
N LEU A 166 27.08 -1.08 9.38
CA LEU A 166 26.85 0.23 8.77
C LEU A 166 25.37 0.59 8.78
N CYS A 167 24.55 -0.30 8.22
CA CYS A 167 23.12 -0.05 8.09
C CYS A 167 22.45 0.06 9.46
N THR A 168 22.83 -0.80 10.42
CA THR A 168 22.30 -0.72 11.79
C THR A 168 22.65 0.60 12.46
N ARG A 169 23.92 1.03 12.37
CA ARG A 169 24.37 2.31 12.95
C ARG A 169 23.63 3.51 12.35
N LEU A 170 23.52 3.57 11.03
CA LEU A 170 22.79 4.64 10.33
C LEU A 170 21.29 4.61 10.67
N GLY A 171 20.70 3.41 10.76
CA GLY A 171 19.31 3.22 11.18
C GLY A 171 19.07 3.72 12.61
N ASP A 172 19.93 3.38 13.56
CA ASP A 172 19.82 3.81 14.95
C ASP A 172 19.93 5.34 15.11
N ASP A 173 20.84 5.97 14.35
CA ASP A 173 20.97 7.43 14.29
C ASP A 173 19.71 8.08 13.69
N ARG A 174 19.17 7.51 12.61
CA ARG A 174 17.92 7.96 12.00
C ARG A 174 16.76 7.94 13.01
N ILE A 175 16.58 6.83 13.72
CA ILE A 175 15.54 6.68 14.74
C ILE A 175 15.75 7.72 15.85
N ALA A 176 16.99 7.96 16.28
CA ALA A 176 17.29 8.96 17.32
C ALA A 176 16.85 10.37 16.90
N LEU A 177 17.12 10.76 15.65
CA LEU A 177 16.70 12.05 15.10
C LEU A 177 15.17 12.17 15.00
N LEU A 178 14.49 11.13 14.51
CA LEU A 178 13.02 11.13 14.42
C LEU A 178 12.35 11.15 15.80
N ALA A 179 12.93 10.48 16.79
CA ALA A 179 12.46 10.53 18.17
C ALA A 179 12.60 11.94 18.77
N ASP A 180 13.73 12.61 18.53
CA ASP A 180 13.93 14.00 18.93
C ASP A 180 12.92 14.93 18.27
N GLN A 181 12.66 14.76 16.97
CA GLN A 181 11.61 15.49 16.25
C GLN A 181 10.23 15.31 16.86
N ALA A 182 9.86 14.07 17.20
CA ALA A 182 8.55 13.76 17.76
C ALA A 182 8.37 14.37 19.17
N ILE A 183 9.44 14.46 19.96
CA ILE A 183 9.41 15.06 21.30
C ILE A 183 9.37 16.59 21.23
N THR A 184 10.19 17.18 20.36
CA THR A 184 10.37 18.65 20.28
C THR A 184 9.41 19.33 19.31
N GLY A 185 8.71 18.56 18.47
CA GLY A 185 7.83 19.04 17.40
C GLY A 185 8.56 19.58 16.17
N ARG A 186 9.90 19.67 16.18
CA ARG A 186 10.71 20.17 15.06
C ARG A 186 12.16 19.71 15.14
N LEU A 187 12.77 19.40 14.01
CA LEU A 187 14.22 19.29 13.92
C LEU A 187 14.84 20.68 13.76
N ASN A 188 16.05 20.87 14.30
CA ASN A 188 16.88 22.00 13.88
C ASN A 188 17.47 21.72 12.47
N ASP A 189 17.97 22.75 11.80
CA ASP A 189 18.48 22.63 10.42
C ASP A 189 19.58 21.55 10.29
N ALA A 190 20.50 21.48 11.26
CA ALA A 190 21.58 20.49 11.25
C ALA A 190 21.08 19.04 11.36
N ASN A 191 20.09 18.78 12.22
CA ASN A 191 19.48 17.46 12.37
C ASN A 191 18.62 17.11 11.15
N HIS A 192 18.02 18.11 10.50
CA HIS A 192 17.28 17.91 9.26
C HIS A 192 18.22 17.52 8.11
N ASP A 193 19.34 18.21 7.95
CA ASP A 193 20.37 17.90 6.96
C ASP A 193 20.97 16.51 7.22
N ARG A 194 21.30 16.19 8.48
CA ARG A 194 21.81 14.85 8.86
C ARG A 194 20.81 13.75 8.52
N LEU A 195 19.51 13.95 8.79
CA LEU A 195 18.47 12.98 8.44
C LEU A 195 18.38 12.76 6.92
N ALA A 196 18.45 13.85 6.14
CA ALA A 196 18.45 13.77 4.68
C ALA A 196 19.66 13.02 4.13
N ASP A 197 20.85 13.25 4.68
CA ASP A 197 22.07 12.54 4.29
C ASP A 197 21.98 11.04 4.63
N ILE A 198 21.43 10.67 5.81
CA ILE A 198 21.20 9.25 6.15
C ILE A 198 20.27 8.59 5.12
N ASP A 199 19.15 9.24 4.80
CA ASP A 199 18.17 8.72 3.84
C ASP A 199 18.77 8.59 2.43
N ALA A 200 19.67 9.49 2.04
CA ALA A 200 20.38 9.43 0.78
C ALA A 200 21.42 8.32 0.70
N VAL A 201 22.16 8.09 1.80
CA VAL A 201 23.08 6.95 1.91
C VAL A 201 22.33 5.61 1.85
N PHE A 202 21.20 5.47 2.57
CA PHE A 202 20.39 4.25 2.50
C PHE A 202 19.88 3.95 1.09
N ARG A 203 19.42 4.99 0.37
CA ARG A 203 18.98 4.86 -1.02
C ARG A 203 20.12 4.36 -1.92
N SER A 204 21.29 4.96 -1.81
CA SER A 204 22.48 4.59 -2.59
C SER A 204 22.92 3.15 -2.27
N LEU A 205 22.97 2.78 -0.98
CA LEU A 205 23.29 1.41 -0.53
C LEU A 205 22.30 0.39 -1.08
N GLY A 206 21.00 0.69 -1.02
CA GLY A 206 19.97 -0.17 -1.57
C GLY A 206 20.05 -0.32 -3.08
N ALA A 207 20.34 0.75 -3.81
CA ALA A 207 20.52 0.73 -5.27
C ALA A 207 21.76 -0.08 -5.69
N ILE A 208 22.88 0.08 -4.98
CA ILE A 208 24.09 -0.73 -5.18
C ILE A 208 23.82 -2.21 -4.90
N LEU A 209 23.01 -2.53 -3.89
CA LEU A 209 22.67 -3.92 -3.57
C LEU A 209 21.67 -4.53 -4.57
N ALA A 210 20.80 -3.71 -5.15
CA ALA A 210 19.84 -4.14 -6.18
C ALA A 210 20.48 -4.34 -7.55
N GLY A 211 21.60 -3.66 -7.84
CA GLY A 211 22.27 -3.72 -9.13
C GLY A 211 22.90 -5.10 -9.42
N ASP A 212 22.85 -5.51 -10.69
CA ASP A 212 23.53 -6.72 -11.16
C ASP A 212 25.03 -6.41 -11.36
N HIS A 213 25.89 -6.99 -10.53
CA HIS A 213 27.29 -6.58 -10.40
C HIS A 213 28.30 -7.72 -10.61
N GLY A 214 27.93 -8.77 -11.34
CA GLY A 214 28.84 -9.89 -11.68
C GLY A 214 28.47 -11.18 -10.92
N PRO A 215 29.40 -11.90 -10.25
CA PRO A 215 29.10 -13.18 -9.59
C PRO A 215 28.17 -13.04 -8.37
N HIS A 216 27.82 -11.80 -7.98
CA HIS A 216 26.82 -11.51 -6.96
C HIS A 216 25.55 -11.09 -7.68
N HIS A 217 24.58 -12.01 -7.80
CA HIS A 217 23.28 -11.72 -8.36
C HIS A 217 22.52 -10.70 -7.49
N SER A 218 21.65 -9.93 -8.15
CA SER A 218 20.75 -8.93 -7.58
C SER A 218 20.01 -9.43 -6.33
N ALA A 219 20.06 -8.65 -5.25
CA ALA A 219 19.15 -8.71 -4.10
C ALA A 219 18.93 -10.11 -3.46
N GLU A 220 19.99 -10.86 -3.14
CA GLU A 220 19.80 -12.01 -2.25
C GLU A 220 19.39 -11.54 -0.83
N PRO A 221 18.29 -12.07 -0.25
CA PRO A 221 17.87 -11.79 1.13
C PRO A 221 18.96 -12.07 2.17
N VAL A 222 20.04 -12.77 1.78
CA VAL A 222 21.21 -13.04 2.61
C VAL A 222 21.83 -11.77 3.18
N TRP A 223 21.70 -10.60 2.53
CA TRP A 223 22.23 -9.33 3.06
C TRP A 223 21.35 -8.68 4.13
N LEU A 224 20.12 -9.18 4.32
CA LEU A 224 19.14 -8.74 5.31
C LEU A 224 19.09 -9.71 6.51
N ASP A 225 20.27 -10.15 6.95
CA ASP A 225 20.40 -11.26 7.88
C ASP A 225 20.03 -10.93 9.32
N GLU A 226 20.16 -11.92 10.20
CA GLU A 226 19.85 -11.80 11.63
C GLU A 226 20.74 -10.80 12.37
N SER A 227 21.90 -10.43 11.82
CA SER A 227 22.81 -9.49 12.47
C SER A 227 22.41 -8.04 12.27
N MET A 228 21.63 -7.73 11.23
CA MET A 228 21.17 -6.37 10.94
C MET A 228 19.92 -6.03 11.76
N SER A 229 19.77 -4.79 12.22
CA SER A 229 18.51 -4.39 12.85
C SER A 229 17.34 -4.51 11.86
N PRO A 230 16.15 -4.95 12.31
CA PRO A 230 14.95 -5.01 11.47
C PRO A 230 14.63 -3.66 10.81
N TYR A 231 14.87 -2.56 11.53
CA TYR A 231 14.64 -1.20 11.05
C TYR A 231 15.53 -0.84 9.85
N ALA A 232 16.83 -1.08 9.98
CA ALA A 232 17.78 -0.86 8.88
C ALA A 232 17.47 -1.75 7.67
N SER A 233 17.04 -3.00 7.93
CA SER A 233 16.59 -3.91 6.87
C SER A 233 15.37 -3.35 6.13
N ALA A 234 14.39 -2.80 6.85
CA ALA A 234 13.19 -2.19 6.27
C ALA A 234 13.51 -0.97 5.41
N LEU A 235 14.47 -0.13 5.81
CA LEU A 235 14.95 1.00 5.00
C LEU A 235 15.60 0.55 3.68
N LEU A 236 16.42 -0.51 3.72
CA LEU A 236 17.02 -1.06 2.49
C LEU A 236 15.97 -1.65 1.54
N ILE A 237 14.98 -2.38 2.09
CA ILE A 237 13.92 -3.02 1.30
C ILE A 237 13.17 -2.02 0.41
N GLN A 238 12.96 -0.79 0.88
CA GLN A 238 12.34 0.28 0.08
C GLN A 238 13.07 0.54 -1.25
N SER A 239 14.38 0.31 -1.29
CA SER A 239 15.22 0.52 -2.48
C SER A 239 15.46 -0.76 -3.27
N LEU A 240 15.34 -1.93 -2.64
CA LEU A 240 15.57 -3.23 -3.29
C LEU A 240 14.48 -3.62 -4.30
N ARG A 241 13.28 -3.02 -4.21
CA ARG A 241 12.14 -3.28 -5.11
C ARG A 241 11.84 -4.77 -5.27
N LEU A 242 11.82 -5.48 -4.14
CA LEU A 242 11.51 -6.91 -4.10
C LEU A 242 10.17 -7.20 -4.77
N GLU A 243 10.07 -8.34 -5.45
CA GLU A 243 8.79 -8.82 -5.96
C GLU A 243 7.81 -9.08 -4.80
N ARG A 244 6.51 -9.07 -5.11
CA ARG A 244 5.43 -9.18 -4.11
C ARG A 244 5.66 -10.29 -3.09
N ASP A 245 5.96 -11.50 -3.55
CA ASP A 245 6.03 -12.68 -2.67
C ASP A 245 7.28 -12.68 -1.79
N ASP A 246 8.41 -12.20 -2.32
CA ASP A 246 9.68 -12.02 -1.59
C ASP A 246 9.59 -10.88 -0.58
N LEU A 247 8.94 -9.77 -0.95
CA LEU A 247 8.65 -8.65 -0.05
C LEU A 247 7.82 -9.14 1.14
N VAL A 248 6.74 -9.87 0.88
CA VAL A 248 5.85 -10.38 1.93
C VAL A 248 6.56 -11.40 2.81
N ALA A 249 7.39 -12.29 2.24
CA ALA A 249 8.21 -13.24 3.01
C ALA A 249 9.21 -12.53 3.93
N THR A 250 9.98 -11.60 3.36
CA THR A 250 10.98 -10.85 4.11
C THR A 250 10.33 -9.98 5.19
N ALA A 251 9.24 -9.27 4.86
CA ALA A 251 8.50 -8.46 5.82
C ALA A 251 7.94 -9.30 6.98
N THR A 252 7.41 -10.50 6.70
CA THR A 252 6.92 -11.41 7.75
C THR A 252 8.05 -11.78 8.71
N THR A 253 9.21 -12.20 8.21
CA THR A 253 10.36 -12.57 9.03
C THR A 253 10.90 -11.39 9.84
N LEU A 254 11.01 -10.22 9.23
CA LEU A 254 11.50 -9.02 9.91
C LEU A 254 10.56 -8.54 11.01
N ILE A 255 9.25 -8.54 10.77
CA ILE A 255 8.25 -8.15 11.78
C ILE A 255 8.23 -9.16 12.94
N GLN A 256 8.36 -10.46 12.66
CA GLN A 256 8.50 -11.47 13.71
C GLN A 256 9.78 -11.26 14.54
N ARG A 257 10.90 -10.95 13.90
CA ARG A 257 12.17 -10.64 14.59
C ARG A 257 12.04 -9.36 15.43
N TYR A 258 11.41 -8.34 14.88
CA TYR A 258 11.12 -7.08 15.56
C TYR A 258 10.28 -7.29 16.83
N ARG A 259 9.19 -8.05 16.74
CA ARG A 259 8.30 -8.36 17.89
C ARG A 259 8.95 -9.15 19.02
N ARG A 260 10.04 -9.89 18.76
CA ARG A 260 10.81 -10.58 19.83
C ARG A 260 11.57 -9.60 20.74
N GLY A 261 11.61 -8.32 20.39
CA GLY A 261 12.11 -7.24 21.25
C GLY A 261 13.64 -7.07 21.22
N GLY A 262 14.11 -6.02 21.90
CA GLY A 262 15.53 -5.66 22.00
C GLY A 262 16.02 -4.64 20.97
N TRP A 263 15.13 -4.00 20.21
CA TRP A 263 15.48 -3.07 19.13
C TRP A 263 15.24 -1.61 19.51
N ALA A 264 16.07 -0.72 18.99
CA ALA A 264 16.06 0.71 19.32
C ALA A 264 14.77 1.43 18.91
N ASP A 265 14.09 0.95 17.85
CA ASP A 265 12.84 1.51 17.36
C ASP A 265 11.62 1.12 18.20
N VAL A 266 11.66 0.06 19.00
CA VAL A 266 10.51 -0.38 19.83
C VAL A 266 10.08 0.65 20.88
N GLN A 267 11.00 1.49 21.37
CA GLN A 267 10.76 2.39 22.50
C GLN A 267 10.70 3.87 22.11
N ARG A 268 10.77 4.20 20.82
CA ARG A 268 10.97 5.57 20.36
C ARG A 268 9.82 6.05 19.48
N SER A 269 9.45 7.31 19.64
CA SER A 269 8.42 7.96 18.84
C SER A 269 8.88 8.12 17.39
N GLY A 270 8.08 7.63 16.43
CA GLY A 270 8.38 7.69 14.99
C GLY A 270 7.95 6.42 14.23
N PRO A 271 8.10 6.38 12.90
CA PRO A 271 7.81 5.17 12.14
C PRO A 271 8.77 4.07 12.57
N GLY A 272 8.25 2.93 13.02
CA GLY A 272 9.01 1.73 13.37
C GLY A 272 9.26 0.82 12.17
N THR A 273 9.92 -0.32 12.41
CA THR A 273 10.18 -1.34 11.39
C THR A 273 8.91 -1.74 10.63
N ALA A 274 7.82 -2.05 11.34
CA ALA A 274 6.59 -2.50 10.71
C ALA A 274 5.92 -1.41 9.88
N ASP A 275 5.98 -0.14 10.33
CA ASP A 275 5.43 0.99 9.57
C ASP A 275 6.14 1.14 8.21
N LEU A 276 7.47 1.07 8.20
CA LEU A 276 8.25 1.17 6.95
C LEU A 276 7.92 0.02 5.97
N LEU A 277 7.75 -1.21 6.49
CA LEU A 277 7.41 -2.37 5.68
C LEU A 277 5.97 -2.32 5.16
N MET A 278 5.02 -1.89 5.99
CA MET A 278 3.62 -1.70 5.59
C MET A 278 3.50 -0.64 4.50
N GLN A 279 4.21 0.48 4.62
CA GLN A 279 4.26 1.50 3.59
C GLN A 279 4.80 0.92 2.27
N THR A 280 5.91 0.17 2.33
CA THR A 280 6.50 -0.46 1.13
C THR A 280 5.54 -1.46 0.47
N MET A 281 4.81 -2.23 1.28
CA MET A 281 3.80 -3.18 0.79
C MET A 281 2.54 -2.50 0.25
N LEU A 282 2.15 -1.33 0.77
CA LEU A 282 1.07 -0.53 0.18
C LEU A 282 1.43 -0.02 -1.21
N ASP A 283 2.70 0.32 -1.42
CA ASP A 283 3.21 0.80 -2.70
C ASP A 283 3.44 -0.36 -3.71
N THR A 284 3.28 -1.62 -3.26
CA THR A 284 3.47 -2.84 -4.08
C THR A 284 2.13 -3.54 -4.36
N PRO A 285 1.66 -3.62 -5.63
CA PRO A 285 0.36 -4.19 -5.95
C PRO A 285 0.12 -5.60 -5.36
N GLY A 286 -0.94 -5.75 -4.58
CA GLY A 286 -1.36 -7.02 -3.98
C GLY A 286 -0.52 -7.49 -2.79
N ALA A 287 0.55 -6.80 -2.38
CA ALA A 287 1.39 -7.23 -1.27
C ALA A 287 0.65 -7.14 0.08
N ALA A 288 -0.17 -6.09 0.29
CA ALA A 288 -0.98 -5.96 1.50
C ALA A 288 -1.90 -7.17 1.71
N ALA A 289 -2.65 -7.58 0.68
CA ALA A 289 -3.52 -8.75 0.72
C ALA A 289 -2.75 -10.06 1.00
N ALA A 290 -1.62 -10.26 0.31
CA ALA A 290 -0.79 -11.44 0.49
C ALA A 290 -0.19 -11.52 1.91
N PHE A 291 0.19 -10.39 2.49
CA PHE A 291 0.66 -10.31 3.87
C PHE A 291 -0.45 -10.60 4.87
N LEU A 292 -1.63 -9.98 4.71
CA LEU A 292 -2.77 -10.21 5.60
C LEU A 292 -3.22 -11.68 5.63
N ARG A 293 -3.08 -12.41 4.52
CA ARG A 293 -3.33 -13.86 4.50
C ARG A 293 -2.43 -14.63 5.46
N ARG A 294 -1.15 -14.23 5.59
CA ARG A 294 -0.23 -14.82 6.56
C ARG A 294 -0.53 -14.32 7.97
N ALA A 295 -0.84 -13.03 8.11
CA ALA A 295 -1.17 -12.42 9.39
C ALA A 295 -2.52 -12.89 9.95
N ALA A 296 -3.41 -13.50 9.16
CA ALA A 296 -4.67 -14.06 9.65
C ALA A 296 -4.48 -15.11 10.76
N GLN A 297 -3.34 -15.83 10.75
CA GLN A 297 -2.99 -16.80 11.79
C GLN A 297 -2.38 -16.14 13.05
N ASP A 298 -1.84 -14.94 12.91
CA ASP A 298 -1.25 -14.15 14.00
C ASP A 298 -1.48 -12.65 13.73
N PRO A 299 -2.71 -12.13 13.98
CA PRO A 299 -3.06 -10.75 13.66
C PRO A 299 -2.21 -9.70 14.39
N ALA A 300 -1.52 -10.10 15.46
CA ALA A 300 -0.55 -9.25 16.15
C ALA A 300 0.64 -8.85 15.26
N LEU A 301 0.92 -9.56 14.17
CA LEU A 301 1.89 -9.12 13.15
C LEU A 301 1.51 -7.80 12.48
N VAL A 302 0.23 -7.45 12.50
CA VAL A 302 -0.29 -6.18 11.98
C VAL A 302 -0.45 -5.18 13.11
N PHE A 303 -1.21 -5.55 14.15
CA PHE A 303 -1.67 -4.58 15.14
C PHE A 303 -0.71 -4.34 16.32
N ASP A 304 0.15 -5.30 16.67
CA ASP A 304 1.12 -5.13 17.77
C ASP A 304 2.49 -4.61 17.29
N ALA A 305 2.75 -4.67 15.99
CA ALA A 305 4.06 -4.33 15.45
C ALA A 305 4.16 -2.89 14.94
N ALA A 306 3.05 -2.30 14.50
CA ALA A 306 3.03 -0.95 13.93
C ALA A 306 2.88 0.12 15.02
N HIS A 307 3.59 1.25 14.89
CA HIS A 307 3.35 2.42 15.75
C HIS A 307 2.27 3.32 15.18
N SER A 308 2.10 3.36 13.85
CA SER A 308 1.09 4.18 13.20
C SER A 308 -0.23 3.43 13.05
N ALA A 309 -1.19 3.76 13.91
CA ALA A 309 -2.55 3.22 13.80
C ALA A 309 -3.19 3.61 12.44
N VAL A 310 -3.07 4.86 12.00
CA VAL A 310 -3.60 5.32 10.70
C VAL A 310 -3.02 4.53 9.52
N LEU A 311 -1.72 4.23 9.55
CA LEU A 311 -1.09 3.40 8.51
C LEU A 311 -1.60 1.96 8.57
N THR A 312 -1.72 1.40 9.77
CA THR A 312 -2.26 0.05 10.00
C THR A 312 -3.67 -0.07 9.43
N GLU A 313 -4.54 0.91 9.68
CA GLU A 313 -5.90 0.93 9.14
C GLU A 313 -5.89 0.97 7.61
N ARG A 314 -5.13 1.90 7.02
CA ARG A 314 -4.98 1.99 5.56
C ARG A 314 -4.46 0.69 4.96
N PHE A 315 -3.50 0.05 5.62
CA PHE A 315 -2.92 -1.23 5.20
C PHE A 315 -3.96 -2.35 5.23
N VAL A 316 -4.71 -2.47 6.32
CA VAL A 316 -5.75 -3.49 6.47
C VAL A 316 -6.88 -3.28 5.46
N LEU A 317 -7.39 -2.06 5.33
CA LEU A 317 -8.48 -1.74 4.39
C LEU A 317 -8.05 -1.94 2.94
N ALA A 318 -6.81 -1.60 2.58
CA ALA A 318 -6.29 -1.86 1.24
C ALA A 318 -6.15 -3.37 0.96
N GLY A 319 -5.65 -4.15 1.93
CA GLY A 319 -5.47 -5.59 1.78
C GLY A 319 -6.75 -6.42 1.90
N THR A 320 -7.85 -5.85 2.40
CA THR A 320 -9.17 -6.48 2.53
C THR A 320 -10.23 -5.90 1.58
N ASN A 321 -9.82 -5.01 0.67
CA ASN A 321 -10.73 -4.42 -0.31
C ASN A 321 -11.30 -5.52 -1.24
N PRO A 322 -12.62 -5.59 -1.46
CA PRO A 322 -13.23 -6.53 -2.41
C PRO A 322 -12.66 -6.47 -3.84
N ALA A 323 -12.10 -5.34 -4.25
CA ALA A 323 -11.43 -5.20 -5.54
C ALA A 323 -10.03 -5.87 -5.58
N ALA A 324 -9.44 -6.17 -4.42
CA ALA A 324 -8.09 -6.70 -4.28
C ALA A 324 -8.04 -8.18 -3.89
N ILE A 325 -9.10 -8.72 -3.28
CA ILE A 325 -9.16 -10.11 -2.79
C ILE A 325 -10.49 -10.79 -3.12
N SER A 326 -10.45 -12.11 -3.23
CA SER A 326 -11.65 -12.94 -3.39
C SER A 326 -12.45 -13.08 -2.08
N ILE A 327 -13.73 -13.47 -2.20
CA ILE A 327 -14.61 -13.75 -1.04
C ILE A 327 -13.99 -14.81 -0.12
N VAL A 328 -13.36 -15.84 -0.69
CA VAL A 328 -12.73 -16.93 0.08
C VAL A 328 -11.52 -16.42 0.86
N GLU A 329 -10.68 -15.58 0.24
CA GLU A 329 -9.53 -14.97 0.92
C GLU A 329 -9.98 -14.01 2.03
N ALA A 330 -11.04 -13.23 1.77
CA ALA A 330 -11.63 -12.35 2.78
C ALA A 330 -12.14 -13.14 3.99
N GLY A 331 -12.76 -14.30 3.76
CA GLY A 331 -13.26 -15.18 4.82
C GLY A 331 -12.17 -15.74 5.74
N ALA A 332 -10.95 -15.91 5.23
CA ALA A 332 -9.81 -16.29 6.06
C ALA A 332 -9.24 -15.11 6.87
N ILE A 333 -9.37 -13.87 6.37
CA ILE A 333 -8.71 -12.69 6.92
C ILE A 333 -9.64 -11.90 7.84
N VAL A 334 -10.79 -11.43 7.33
CA VAL A 334 -11.66 -10.45 8.00
C VAL A 334 -12.15 -10.95 9.36
N PRO A 335 -12.71 -12.18 9.51
CA PRO A 335 -13.14 -12.68 10.81
C PRO A 335 -12.02 -12.74 11.85
N ALA A 336 -10.81 -13.16 11.45
CA ALA A 336 -9.66 -13.26 12.33
C ALA A 336 -9.22 -11.88 12.84
N LEU A 337 -9.21 -10.86 11.97
CA LEU A 337 -8.90 -9.48 12.36
C LEU A 337 -9.97 -8.90 13.29
N VAL A 338 -11.27 -9.09 12.98
CA VAL A 338 -12.38 -8.60 13.81
C VAL A 338 -12.35 -9.23 15.21
N LEU A 339 -12.14 -10.55 15.29
CA LEU A 339 -12.00 -11.26 16.57
C LEU A 339 -10.83 -10.72 17.39
N TYR A 340 -9.68 -10.53 16.76
CA TYR A 340 -8.50 -9.99 17.43
C TYR A 340 -8.73 -8.56 17.95
N LEU A 341 -9.34 -7.68 17.15
CA LEU A 341 -9.65 -6.30 17.55
C LEU A 341 -10.64 -6.28 18.73
N ARG A 342 -11.66 -7.14 18.69
CA ARG A 342 -12.63 -7.29 19.79
C ARG A 342 -11.94 -7.75 21.07
N ASP A 343 -11.12 -8.80 20.99
CA ASP A 343 -10.44 -9.35 22.16
C ASP A 343 -9.42 -8.36 22.72
N ARG A 344 -8.73 -7.60 21.87
CA ARG A 344 -7.83 -6.51 22.28
C ARG A 344 -8.59 -5.40 23.01
N TYR A 345 -9.71 -4.94 22.45
CA TYR A 345 -10.56 -3.91 23.05
C TYR A 345 -11.04 -4.30 24.45
N ASN A 346 -11.49 -5.55 24.61
CA ASN A 346 -11.98 -6.06 25.89
C ASN A 346 -10.87 -6.22 26.95
N ASN A 347 -9.63 -6.47 26.54
CA ASN A 347 -8.53 -6.81 27.45
C ASN A 347 -7.59 -5.64 27.78
N GLN A 348 -7.58 -4.54 27.00
CA GLN A 348 -6.59 -3.46 27.13
C GLN A 348 -7.15 -2.09 27.56
N ALA A 349 -8.23 -2.07 28.34
CA ALA A 349 -8.85 -0.85 28.91
C ALA A 349 -7.95 0.02 29.83
N GLY A 350 -6.62 -0.13 29.81
CA GLY A 350 -5.70 0.61 30.68
C GLY A 350 -4.29 0.90 30.15
N PHE A 351 -3.94 0.55 28.90
CA PHE A 351 -2.55 0.75 28.39
C PHE A 351 -2.41 1.79 27.27
N TYR A 352 -3.50 2.30 26.70
CA TYR A 352 -3.45 3.34 25.67
C TYR A 352 -3.74 4.73 26.24
N GLY A 353 -2.70 5.36 26.77
CA GLY A 353 -2.58 6.81 26.67
C GLY A 353 -1.76 7.13 25.43
N GLN A 354 -2.38 7.70 24.38
CA GLN A 354 -1.78 8.45 23.23
C GLN A 354 -2.10 7.97 21.79
N HIS A 355 -2.74 6.82 21.56
CA HIS A 355 -3.17 6.44 20.20
C HIS A 355 -4.69 6.39 20.12
N ASP A 356 -5.26 7.60 20.08
CA ASP A 356 -6.69 7.91 20.02
C ASP A 356 -7.22 7.62 18.61
N VAL A 357 -7.37 6.33 18.29
CA VAL A 357 -8.01 5.90 17.06
C VAL A 357 -9.30 5.19 17.41
N ASN A 358 -10.39 5.66 16.81
CA ASN A 358 -11.72 5.13 16.99
C ASN A 358 -11.81 3.73 16.38
N THR A 359 -11.32 2.73 17.12
CA THR A 359 -11.25 1.32 16.71
C THR A 359 -12.61 0.79 16.24
N SER A 360 -13.71 1.38 16.75
CA SER A 360 -15.07 1.11 16.29
C SER A 360 -15.28 1.53 14.82
N THR A 361 -14.96 2.78 14.46
CA THR A 361 -15.07 3.27 13.08
C THR A 361 -14.24 2.42 12.11
N PHE A 362 -13.00 2.10 12.47
CA PHE A 362 -12.15 1.25 11.62
C PHE A 362 -12.71 -0.17 11.45
N THR A 363 -13.20 -0.76 12.53
CA THR A 363 -13.80 -2.10 12.43
C THR A 363 -15.06 -2.07 11.57
N ILE A 364 -15.84 -0.99 11.61
CA ILE A 364 -16.98 -0.74 10.70
C ILE A 364 -16.52 -0.64 9.25
N ASP A 365 -15.47 0.13 8.96
CA ASP A 365 -14.92 0.25 7.60
C ASP A 365 -14.40 -1.09 7.07
N LEU A 366 -13.86 -1.94 7.95
CA LEU A 366 -13.41 -3.30 7.61
C LEU A 366 -14.58 -4.25 7.28
N ILE A 367 -15.69 -4.20 8.01
CA ILE A 367 -16.83 -5.11 7.81
C ILE A 367 -17.82 -4.64 6.74
N ALA A 368 -17.96 -3.33 6.52
CA ALA A 368 -19.00 -2.76 5.67
C ALA A 368 -19.01 -3.35 4.23
N PRO A 369 -17.86 -3.51 3.54
CA PRO A 369 -17.84 -4.10 2.20
C PRO A 369 -18.21 -5.60 2.17
N TRP A 370 -18.21 -6.27 3.32
CA TRP A 370 -18.41 -7.71 3.44
C TRP A 370 -19.70 -8.08 4.18
N LEU A 371 -20.63 -7.12 4.33
CA LEU A 371 -21.83 -7.28 5.16
C LEU A 371 -22.69 -8.49 4.75
N LEU A 372 -22.76 -8.80 3.45
CA LEU A 372 -23.48 -9.97 2.93
C LEU A 372 -22.96 -11.28 3.54
N GLN A 373 -21.65 -11.42 3.74
CA GLN A 373 -21.00 -12.65 4.21
C GLN A 373 -21.25 -12.92 5.70
N PHE A 374 -21.66 -11.90 6.45
CA PHE A 374 -22.10 -12.05 7.83
C PHE A 374 -23.56 -12.51 7.96
N THR A 375 -24.32 -12.55 6.86
CA THR A 375 -25.71 -13.05 6.85
C THR A 375 -25.73 -14.57 7.02
N ALA A 376 -26.82 -15.13 7.56
CA ALA A 376 -26.98 -16.58 7.71
C ALA A 376 -26.97 -17.33 6.36
N ALA A 377 -27.34 -16.64 5.26
CA ALA A 377 -27.35 -17.22 3.92
C ALA A 377 -25.93 -17.43 3.36
N HIS A 378 -24.95 -16.63 3.81
CA HIS A 378 -23.59 -16.61 3.27
C HIS A 378 -22.51 -16.89 4.31
N SER A 379 -22.87 -17.17 5.57
CA SER A 379 -21.91 -17.45 6.64
C SER A 379 -21.05 -18.68 6.33
N SER A 380 -21.60 -19.67 5.61
CA SER A 380 -20.86 -20.85 5.15
C SER A 380 -19.75 -20.53 4.15
N ASP A 381 -19.86 -19.45 3.38
CA ASP A 381 -18.84 -19.03 2.41
C ASP A 381 -17.53 -18.66 3.11
N TRP A 382 -17.63 -18.26 4.37
CA TRP A 382 -16.52 -17.92 5.27
C TRP A 382 -16.25 -19.01 6.32
N ALA A 383 -16.86 -20.19 6.18
CA ALA A 383 -16.80 -21.27 7.17
C ALA A 383 -17.20 -20.84 8.60
N LEU A 384 -18.01 -19.79 8.72
CA LEU A 384 -18.57 -19.34 9.99
C LEU A 384 -19.71 -20.26 10.41
N GLN A 385 -19.79 -20.56 11.70
CA GLN A 385 -20.90 -21.33 12.26
C GLN A 385 -22.22 -20.54 12.13
N PRO A 386 -23.38 -21.23 12.08
CA PRO A 386 -24.68 -20.56 12.07
C PRO A 386 -24.82 -19.59 13.27
N GLY A 387 -25.08 -18.32 12.99
CA GLY A 387 -25.21 -17.26 14.00
C GLY A 387 -23.90 -16.61 14.46
N GLU A 388 -22.74 -17.15 14.09
CA GLU A 388 -21.43 -16.57 14.42
C GLU A 388 -21.24 -15.20 13.75
N GLY A 389 -21.65 -15.07 12.49
CA GLY A 389 -21.61 -13.78 11.77
C GLY A 389 -22.43 -12.68 12.45
N ALA A 390 -23.66 -13.01 12.88
CA ALA A 390 -24.51 -12.07 13.62
C ALA A 390 -23.94 -11.73 15.01
N THR A 391 -23.26 -12.69 15.65
CA THR A 391 -22.57 -12.47 16.93
C THR A 391 -21.37 -11.54 16.77
N LEU A 392 -20.57 -11.73 15.71
CA LEU A 392 -19.44 -10.85 15.38
C LEU A 392 -19.92 -9.43 15.10
N LEU A 393 -20.92 -9.26 14.22
CA LEU A 393 -21.50 -7.95 13.96
C LEU A 393 -22.07 -7.29 15.21
N GLY A 394 -22.80 -8.04 16.04
CA GLY A 394 -23.34 -7.54 17.30
C GLY A 394 -22.29 -7.21 18.36
N SER A 395 -21.04 -7.65 18.18
CA SER A 395 -19.91 -7.27 19.04
C SER A 395 -19.20 -5.99 18.58
N VAL A 396 -19.39 -5.60 17.31
CA VAL A 396 -18.87 -4.35 16.74
C VAL A 396 -19.91 -3.24 16.84
N ILE A 397 -21.16 -3.55 16.49
CA ILE A 397 -22.30 -2.62 16.49
C ILE A 397 -23.01 -2.75 17.84
N ILE A 398 -22.38 -2.16 18.85
CA ILE A 398 -22.83 -2.25 20.26
C ILE A 398 -23.76 -1.09 20.67
N ASP A 399 -23.82 -0.01 19.88
CA ASP A 399 -24.63 1.17 20.17
C ASP A 399 -25.15 1.90 18.90
N ASN A 400 -25.94 2.96 19.13
CA ASN A 400 -26.52 3.79 18.08
C ASN A 400 -25.45 4.49 17.22
N ALA A 401 -24.32 4.89 17.81
CA ALA A 401 -23.30 5.64 17.11
C ALA A 401 -22.56 4.72 16.11
N ALA A 402 -22.22 3.49 16.51
CA ALA A 402 -21.66 2.47 15.63
C ALA A 402 -22.64 2.09 14.50
N PHE A 403 -23.94 1.99 14.81
CA PHE A 403 -24.95 1.72 13.78
C PHE A 403 -25.08 2.87 12.76
N THR A 404 -25.18 4.11 13.24
CA THR A 404 -25.19 5.33 12.42
C THR A 404 -23.95 5.40 11.53
N GLU A 405 -22.79 5.10 12.11
CA GLU A 405 -21.51 5.10 11.41
C GLU A 405 -21.49 4.03 10.30
N LEU A 406 -21.99 2.81 10.55
CA LEU A 406 -22.15 1.79 9.51
C LEU A 406 -23.08 2.26 8.38
N MET A 407 -24.21 2.88 8.70
CA MET A 407 -25.13 3.40 7.68
C MET A 407 -24.51 4.55 6.87
N ALA A 408 -23.62 5.34 7.47
CA ALA A 408 -22.84 6.33 6.75
C ALA A 408 -21.90 5.70 5.68
N ARG A 409 -21.60 4.40 5.77
CA ARG A 409 -20.78 3.64 4.79
C ARG A 409 -21.59 2.99 3.67
N ARG A 410 -22.85 3.40 3.46
CA ARG A 410 -23.74 2.84 2.43
C ARG A 410 -23.10 2.60 1.05
N GLU A 411 -22.21 3.48 0.58
CA GLU A 411 -21.53 3.32 -0.71
C GLU A 411 -20.51 2.17 -0.70
N LEU A 412 -19.81 1.96 0.42
CA LEU A 412 -18.91 0.81 0.59
C LEU A 412 -19.70 -0.49 0.67
N ILE A 413 -20.83 -0.50 1.40
CA ILE A 413 -21.71 -1.67 1.49
C ILE A 413 -22.27 -2.01 0.11
N ALA A 414 -22.76 -1.02 -0.64
CA ALA A 414 -23.27 -1.18 -1.99
C ALA A 414 -22.21 -1.70 -2.97
N THR A 415 -20.99 -1.16 -2.91
CA THR A 415 -19.85 -1.62 -3.73
C THR A 415 -19.43 -3.06 -3.39
N GLY A 416 -19.43 -3.40 -2.11
CA GLY A 416 -19.18 -4.75 -1.62
C GLY A 416 -20.20 -5.77 -2.13
N LEU A 417 -21.48 -5.46 -2.00
CA LEU A 417 -22.59 -6.26 -2.52
C LEU A 417 -22.48 -6.47 -4.04
N ALA A 418 -22.23 -5.38 -4.79
CA ALA A 418 -22.01 -5.43 -6.22
C ALA A 418 -20.88 -6.40 -6.61
N THR A 419 -19.75 -6.31 -5.91
CA THR A 419 -18.58 -7.17 -6.16
C THR A 419 -18.89 -8.65 -5.87
N ALA A 420 -19.61 -8.92 -4.78
CA ALA A 420 -20.00 -10.28 -4.40
C ALA A 420 -21.01 -10.91 -5.39
N ILE A 421 -21.93 -10.12 -5.94
CA ILE A 421 -22.87 -10.57 -6.99
C ILE A 421 -22.10 -10.84 -8.29
N ALA A 422 -21.21 -9.92 -8.71
CA ALA A 422 -20.41 -10.07 -9.91
C ALA A 422 -19.57 -11.36 -9.91
N GLY A 423 -18.96 -11.71 -8.76
CA GLY A 423 -18.12 -12.90 -8.62
C GLY A 423 -18.84 -14.25 -8.77
N ARG A 424 -20.17 -14.30 -8.70
CA ARG A 424 -20.97 -15.55 -8.72
C ARG A 424 -21.70 -15.81 -10.03
N THR A 425 -21.73 -14.83 -10.95
CA THR A 425 -22.66 -14.83 -12.08
C THR A 425 -22.05 -15.31 -13.41
N SER A 426 -20.79 -15.76 -13.44
CA SER A 426 -20.07 -16.01 -14.71
C SER A 426 -20.61 -17.16 -15.58
N ASP A 427 -21.35 -18.14 -15.02
CA ASP A 427 -21.76 -19.36 -15.76
C ASP A 427 -23.24 -19.77 -15.60
N VAL A 428 -24.09 -18.92 -15.02
CA VAL A 428 -25.51 -19.24 -14.71
C VAL A 428 -26.50 -18.58 -15.66
N SER A 429 -27.67 -19.19 -15.80
CA SER A 429 -28.76 -18.65 -16.63
C SER A 429 -29.25 -17.29 -16.11
N LEU A 430 -29.80 -16.47 -17.01
CA LEU A 430 -30.32 -15.13 -16.70
C LEU A 430 -31.28 -15.10 -15.51
N ALA A 431 -32.20 -16.07 -15.45
CA ALA A 431 -33.20 -16.16 -14.39
C ALA A 431 -32.57 -16.52 -13.04
N GLU A 432 -31.46 -17.23 -13.07
CA GLU A 432 -30.73 -17.70 -11.89
C GLU A 432 -29.82 -16.59 -11.35
N GLN A 433 -29.16 -15.82 -12.23
CA GLN A 433 -28.43 -14.60 -11.86
C GLN A 433 -29.34 -13.59 -11.14
N SER A 434 -30.49 -13.26 -11.72
CA SER A 434 -31.44 -12.32 -11.10
C SER A 434 -31.98 -12.84 -9.77
N ARG A 435 -32.23 -14.15 -9.66
CA ARG A 435 -32.69 -14.78 -8.42
C ARG A 435 -31.63 -14.68 -7.33
N HIS A 436 -30.37 -14.97 -7.63
CA HIS A 436 -29.27 -14.85 -6.67
C HIS A 436 -29.07 -13.41 -6.21
N ALA A 437 -29.08 -12.44 -7.13
CA ALA A 437 -29.00 -11.02 -6.77
C ALA A 437 -30.15 -10.58 -5.84
N GLY A 438 -31.37 -11.08 -6.10
CA GLY A 438 -32.53 -10.84 -5.22
C GLY A 438 -32.38 -11.48 -3.83
N GLN A 439 -31.84 -12.70 -3.74
CA GLN A 439 -31.56 -13.39 -2.48
C GLN A 439 -30.51 -12.64 -1.65
N ASP A 440 -29.42 -12.20 -2.29
CA ASP A 440 -28.34 -11.46 -1.64
C ASP A 440 -28.83 -10.12 -1.08
N LEU A 441 -29.63 -9.38 -1.89
CA LEU A 441 -30.24 -8.13 -1.46
C LEU A 441 -31.16 -8.34 -0.26
N ALA A 442 -32.03 -9.35 -0.32
CA ALA A 442 -32.94 -9.68 0.79
C ALA A 442 -32.18 -10.06 2.06
N ALA A 443 -31.08 -10.81 1.94
CA ALA A 443 -30.24 -11.20 3.06
C ALA A 443 -29.59 -9.99 3.76
N VAL A 444 -29.04 -9.04 2.98
CA VAL A 444 -28.44 -7.82 3.54
C VAL A 444 -29.50 -6.91 4.18
N LEU A 445 -30.65 -6.72 3.53
CA LEU A 445 -31.74 -5.91 4.08
C LEU A 445 -32.27 -6.51 5.40
N GLY A 446 -32.47 -7.83 5.45
CA GLY A 446 -32.89 -8.52 6.67
C GLY A 446 -31.87 -8.42 7.81
N LEU A 447 -30.57 -8.41 7.49
CA LEU A 447 -29.51 -8.20 8.47
C LEU A 447 -29.50 -6.76 9.00
N ILE A 448 -29.57 -5.76 8.13
CA ILE A 448 -29.64 -4.34 8.53
C ILE A 448 -30.85 -4.10 9.42
N ASP A 449 -31.99 -4.71 9.10
CA ASP A 449 -33.20 -4.62 9.91
C ASP A 449 -33.05 -5.32 11.27
N THR A 450 -32.40 -6.49 11.32
CA THR A 450 -32.11 -7.15 12.61
C THR A 450 -31.24 -6.26 13.50
N LEU A 451 -30.21 -5.62 12.93
CA LEU A 451 -29.36 -4.66 13.62
C LEU A 451 -30.15 -3.43 14.07
N ALA A 452 -31.01 -2.89 13.19
CA ALA A 452 -31.88 -1.75 13.49
C ALA A 452 -32.88 -2.08 14.60
N ARG A 453 -33.52 -3.26 14.60
CA ARG A 453 -34.47 -3.70 15.65
C ARG A 453 -33.78 -3.90 17.00
N ARG A 454 -32.58 -4.49 17.01
CA ARG A 454 -31.76 -4.63 18.22
C ARG A 454 -31.41 -3.27 18.83
N GLN A 455 -31.29 -2.24 17.99
CA GLN A 455 -30.88 -0.89 18.37
C GLN A 455 -32.06 0.08 18.63
N ALA A 456 -33.19 -0.10 17.94
CA ALA A 456 -34.42 0.69 18.04
C ALA A 456 -35.15 0.50 19.39
N ILE A 457 -34.73 -0.48 20.19
CA ILE A 457 -35.06 -0.56 21.61
C ILE A 457 -34.50 0.69 22.37
N THR A 458 -33.66 1.54 21.74
CA THR A 458 -32.96 2.62 22.45
C THR A 458 -32.98 4.05 21.83
N ASN A 459 -33.25 4.34 20.54
CA ASN A 459 -33.52 5.74 20.08
C ASN A 459 -33.98 5.95 18.61
N THR A 460 -34.45 7.18 18.29
CA THR A 460 -35.30 7.60 17.14
C THR A 460 -34.63 8.27 15.92
N VAL A 461 -33.30 8.39 15.84
CA VAL A 461 -32.62 9.21 14.79
C VAL A 461 -32.29 8.45 13.50
N GLY A 462 -32.27 7.11 13.49
CA GLY A 462 -31.70 6.28 12.41
C GLY A 462 -32.55 6.03 11.15
N SER A 463 -33.76 6.60 11.02
CA SER A 463 -34.68 6.22 9.92
C SER A 463 -34.22 6.69 8.54
N ASN A 464 -33.66 7.91 8.42
CA ASN A 464 -33.26 8.47 7.12
C ASN A 464 -32.06 7.72 6.51
N GLU A 465 -31.09 7.39 7.35
CA GLU A 465 -29.86 6.71 6.92
C GLU A 465 -30.12 5.26 6.50
N LEU A 466 -31.06 4.59 7.19
CA LEU A 466 -31.59 3.29 6.77
C LEU A 466 -32.21 3.35 5.37
N TRP A 467 -33.02 4.38 5.11
CA TRP A 467 -33.68 4.61 3.82
C TRP A 467 -32.67 4.86 2.69
N ASP A 468 -31.71 5.75 2.90
CA ASP A 468 -30.67 6.02 1.90
C ASP A 468 -29.79 4.78 1.65
N THR A 469 -29.47 4.02 2.70
CA THR A 469 -28.72 2.75 2.57
C THR A 469 -29.50 1.72 1.75
N GLY A 470 -30.79 1.55 2.03
CA GLY A 470 -31.66 0.66 1.26
C GLY A 470 -31.68 0.99 -0.23
N PHE A 471 -31.80 2.27 -0.60
CA PHE A 471 -31.75 2.70 -2.00
C PHE A 471 -30.39 2.46 -2.68
N SER A 472 -29.27 2.69 -1.98
CA SER A 472 -27.93 2.37 -2.51
C SER A 472 -27.79 0.86 -2.78
N LEU A 473 -28.30 0.00 -1.90
CA LEU A 473 -28.27 -1.45 -2.07
C LEU A 473 -29.16 -1.94 -3.23
N ILE A 474 -30.38 -1.40 -3.33
CA ILE A 474 -31.29 -1.70 -4.46
C ILE A 474 -30.64 -1.31 -5.78
N SER A 475 -30.01 -0.12 -5.83
CA SER A 475 -29.33 0.36 -7.03
C SER A 475 -28.13 -0.53 -7.41
N ALA A 476 -27.34 -0.96 -6.43
CA ALA A 476 -26.22 -1.88 -6.64
C ALA A 476 -26.71 -3.23 -7.20
N ALA A 477 -27.70 -3.86 -6.57
CA ALA A 477 -28.26 -5.13 -7.04
C ALA A 477 -28.90 -5.00 -8.43
N ALA A 478 -29.61 -3.92 -8.70
CA ALA A 478 -30.26 -3.67 -9.99
C ALA A 478 -29.26 -3.51 -11.15
N SER A 479 -28.01 -3.09 -10.88
CA SER A 479 -26.98 -2.95 -11.92
C SER A 479 -26.51 -4.28 -12.51
N PHE A 480 -26.71 -5.40 -11.80
CA PHE A 480 -26.36 -6.76 -12.25
C PHE A 480 -27.53 -7.52 -12.83
N ILE A 481 -28.70 -6.88 -12.88
CA ILE A 481 -29.84 -7.36 -13.63
C ILE A 481 -29.60 -7.05 -15.12
N PRO A 482 -29.98 -7.94 -16.05
CA PRO A 482 -29.64 -7.78 -17.46
C PRO A 482 -30.16 -6.45 -18.02
N GLY A 483 -29.38 -5.80 -18.87
CA GLY A 483 -29.61 -4.42 -19.30
C GLY A 483 -28.85 -3.34 -18.53
N GLY A 484 -28.13 -3.70 -17.45
CA GLY A 484 -27.53 -2.80 -16.45
C GLY A 484 -26.86 -1.49 -16.92
N LEU A 485 -26.19 -1.44 -18.08
CA LEU A 485 -25.59 -0.20 -18.62
C LEU A 485 -26.57 0.67 -19.42
N THR A 486 -27.59 0.08 -20.05
CA THR A 486 -28.67 0.82 -20.74
C THR A 486 -29.83 1.14 -19.80
N THR A 487 -30.05 0.29 -18.79
CA THR A 487 -31.00 0.54 -17.71
C THR A 487 -30.45 1.53 -16.72
N THR A 488 -29.16 1.65 -16.38
CA THR A 488 -28.70 2.74 -15.48
C THR A 488 -29.07 4.15 -15.96
N VAL A 489 -29.23 4.38 -17.26
CA VAL A 489 -29.75 5.65 -17.80
C VAL A 489 -31.29 5.75 -17.69
N GLY A 490 -32.03 4.63 -17.77
CA GLY A 490 -33.50 4.56 -17.62
C GLY A 490 -33.99 4.36 -16.17
N SER A 491 -33.42 3.41 -15.43
CA SER A 491 -33.50 3.21 -13.99
C SER A 491 -32.91 4.37 -13.20
N GLY A 492 -31.94 5.13 -13.72
CA GLY A 492 -31.57 6.43 -13.15
C GLY A 492 -32.73 7.41 -13.16
N VAL A 493 -33.57 7.41 -14.22
CA VAL A 493 -34.80 8.20 -14.31
C VAL A 493 -35.95 7.56 -13.52
N ALA A 494 -36.01 6.24 -13.40
CA ALA A 494 -37.04 5.53 -12.62
C ALA A 494 -36.76 5.57 -11.10
N LEU A 495 -35.52 5.39 -10.63
CA LEU A 495 -35.11 5.56 -9.23
C LEU A 495 -35.10 7.03 -8.82
N ASN A 496 -34.58 7.95 -9.64
CA ASN A 496 -34.70 9.38 -9.33
C ASN A 496 -36.14 9.88 -9.50
N GLY A 497 -36.90 9.33 -10.45
CA GLY A 497 -38.33 9.62 -10.62
C GLY A 497 -39.16 9.09 -9.47
N LEU A 498 -38.90 7.88 -8.99
CA LEU A 498 -39.51 7.31 -7.80
C LEU A 498 -39.10 8.12 -6.56
N ARG A 499 -37.80 8.41 -6.37
CA ARG A 499 -37.31 9.28 -5.28
C ARG A 499 -37.94 10.67 -5.32
N ALA A 500 -38.08 11.27 -6.51
CA ALA A 500 -38.70 12.59 -6.71
C ALA A 500 -40.22 12.54 -6.47
N VAL A 501 -40.92 11.50 -6.92
CA VAL A 501 -42.35 11.27 -6.64
C VAL A 501 -42.57 11.06 -5.15
N LEU A 502 -41.73 10.28 -4.47
CA LEU A 502 -41.78 10.03 -3.03
C LEU A 502 -41.53 11.32 -2.22
N THR A 503 -40.53 12.11 -2.62
CA THR A 503 -40.24 13.42 -2.00
C THR A 503 -41.38 14.41 -2.24
N ALA A 504 -41.96 14.43 -3.45
CA ALA A 504 -43.06 15.32 -3.83
C ALA A 504 -44.39 14.97 -3.14
N GLN A 505 -44.59 13.72 -2.75
CA GLN A 505 -45.75 13.26 -1.96
C GLN A 505 -45.59 13.52 -0.45
N GLY A 506 -44.53 14.24 -0.03
CA GLY A 506 -44.27 14.54 1.38
C GLY A 506 -43.78 13.33 2.19
N ILE A 507 -43.34 12.28 1.51
CA ILE A 507 -42.86 11.03 2.09
C ILE A 507 -41.33 11.08 2.11
N ALA A 508 -40.83 12.04 2.89
CA ALA A 508 -39.54 11.94 3.54
C ALA A 508 -39.76 11.20 4.87
N PRO A 509 -38.72 10.63 5.49
CA PRO A 509 -38.84 9.90 6.75
C PRO A 509 -39.61 10.75 7.78
N LYS A 510 -40.68 10.19 8.35
CA LYS A 510 -41.51 10.91 9.32
C LYS A 510 -40.80 10.98 10.67
N SER A 511 -40.90 12.14 11.33
CA SER A 511 -40.30 12.39 12.65
C SER A 511 -40.94 11.56 13.77
N SER A 512 -40.10 10.78 14.47
CA SER A 512 -40.06 10.47 15.92
C SER A 512 -41.35 10.07 16.71
N GLY A 513 -42.43 9.61 16.07
CA GLY A 513 -43.73 9.39 16.75
C GLY A 513 -44.16 7.95 17.10
N ALA A 514 -43.89 6.93 16.28
CA ALA A 514 -44.54 5.61 16.44
C ALA A 514 -43.58 4.40 16.24
N VAL A 515 -42.71 4.18 17.23
CA VAL A 515 -41.47 3.36 17.10
C VAL A 515 -41.66 1.83 17.03
N THR A 516 -42.87 1.28 17.08
CA THR A 516 -43.07 -0.19 16.88
C THR A 516 -43.94 -0.54 15.67
N HIS A 517 -44.87 0.34 15.29
CA HIS A 517 -45.68 0.17 14.07
C HIS A 517 -44.92 0.65 12.82
N ASP A 518 -44.07 1.68 12.96
CA ASP A 518 -43.40 2.32 11.82
C ASP A 518 -42.19 1.53 11.28
N THR A 519 -41.50 0.73 12.10
CA THR A 519 -40.31 -0.02 11.65
C THR A 519 -40.69 -1.19 10.75
N LEU A 520 -41.73 -1.94 11.15
CA LEU A 520 -42.31 -3.01 10.32
C LEU A 520 -42.93 -2.45 9.05
N PHE A 521 -43.61 -1.30 9.14
CA PHE A 521 -44.13 -0.59 7.97
C PHE A 521 -43.01 -0.14 7.02
N ALA A 522 -41.96 0.50 7.55
CA ALA A 522 -40.85 1.01 6.76
C ALA A 522 -40.09 -0.13 6.07
N LEU A 523 -39.92 -1.27 6.74
CA LEU A 523 -39.29 -2.44 6.15
C LEU A 523 -40.17 -3.13 5.10
N ASP A 524 -41.47 -3.33 5.40
CA ASP A 524 -42.45 -3.85 4.44
C ASP A 524 -42.55 -2.94 3.21
N TRP A 525 -42.42 -1.62 3.41
CA TRP A 525 -42.33 -0.64 2.34
C TRP A 525 -41.01 -0.75 1.57
N MET A 526 -39.85 -0.84 2.24
CA MET A 526 -38.54 -0.99 1.59
C MET A 526 -38.45 -2.26 0.76
N THR A 527 -38.95 -3.39 1.26
CA THR A 527 -38.93 -4.68 0.55
C THR A 527 -39.92 -4.68 -0.61
N ALA A 528 -41.10 -4.07 -0.46
CA ALA A 528 -42.04 -3.86 -1.57
C ALA A 528 -41.44 -2.97 -2.68
N VAL A 529 -40.80 -1.87 -2.30
CA VAL A 529 -40.11 -0.96 -3.24
C VAL A 529 -38.92 -1.65 -3.91
N ALA A 530 -38.12 -2.40 -3.17
CA ALA A 530 -37.01 -3.20 -3.71
C ALA A 530 -37.52 -4.23 -4.71
N ALA A 531 -38.56 -5.00 -4.34
CA ALA A 531 -39.19 -6.00 -5.19
C ALA A 531 -39.75 -5.37 -6.47
N ALA A 532 -40.52 -4.28 -6.36
CA ALA A 532 -41.06 -3.57 -7.50
C ALA A 532 -39.99 -3.02 -8.43
N THR A 533 -38.91 -2.45 -7.87
CA THR A 533 -37.80 -1.90 -8.65
C THR A 533 -37.08 -3.00 -9.45
N VAL A 534 -36.76 -4.11 -8.80
CA VAL A 534 -36.12 -5.28 -9.43
C VAL A 534 -37.03 -5.89 -10.50
N VAL A 535 -38.32 -6.07 -10.19
CA VAL A 535 -39.31 -6.61 -11.12
C VAL A 535 -39.50 -5.71 -12.34
N CYS A 536 -39.62 -4.39 -12.15
CA CYS A 536 -39.74 -3.44 -13.26
C CYS A 536 -38.49 -3.44 -14.14
N ALA A 537 -37.29 -3.45 -13.53
CA ALA A 537 -36.04 -3.50 -14.28
C ALA A 537 -35.93 -4.77 -15.14
N VAL A 538 -36.29 -5.94 -14.58
CA VAL A 538 -36.32 -7.20 -15.33
C VAL A 538 -37.38 -7.19 -16.42
N PHE A 539 -38.56 -6.64 -16.14
CA PHE A 539 -39.64 -6.51 -17.13
C PHE A 539 -39.23 -5.63 -18.32
N ASP A 540 -38.66 -4.46 -18.06
CA ASP A 540 -38.20 -3.53 -19.11
C ASP A 540 -37.14 -4.18 -19.99
N GLN A 541 -36.24 -4.96 -19.39
CA GLN A 541 -35.26 -5.72 -20.15
C GLN A 541 -35.89 -6.84 -20.98
N MET A 542 -36.84 -7.58 -20.41
CA MET A 542 -37.58 -8.61 -21.17
C MET A 542 -38.32 -8.00 -22.37
N VAL A 543 -38.84 -6.78 -22.25
CA VAL A 543 -39.41 -6.03 -23.36
C VAL A 543 -38.35 -5.67 -24.40
N ALA A 544 -37.21 -5.12 -23.96
CA ALA A 544 -36.10 -4.76 -24.84
C ALA A 544 -35.54 -5.96 -25.63
N ASP A 545 -35.47 -7.13 -24.98
CA ASP A 545 -35.01 -8.40 -25.57
C ASP A 545 -36.07 -9.09 -26.45
N GLY A 546 -37.28 -8.51 -26.58
CA GLY A 546 -38.39 -9.09 -27.33
C GLY A 546 -39.01 -10.34 -26.69
N ARG A 547 -38.67 -10.63 -25.43
CA ARG A 547 -39.25 -11.73 -24.64
C ARG A 547 -40.63 -11.39 -24.10
N VAL A 548 -40.96 -10.11 -23.99
CA VAL A 548 -42.27 -9.55 -23.66
C VAL A 548 -42.63 -8.53 -24.74
N ALA A 549 -43.90 -8.46 -25.15
CA ALA A 549 -44.33 -7.54 -26.18
C ALA A 549 -44.24 -6.07 -25.69
N ALA A 550 -43.73 -5.16 -26.53
CA ALA A 550 -43.53 -3.75 -26.17
C ALA A 550 -44.81 -2.96 -25.79
N GLY A 551 -46.00 -3.50 -26.07
CA GLY A 551 -47.28 -2.92 -25.63
C GLY A 551 -47.82 -3.48 -24.32
N THR A 552 -47.05 -4.32 -23.63
CA THR A 552 -47.49 -4.95 -22.37
C THR A 552 -47.49 -3.88 -21.26
N PRO A 553 -48.58 -3.70 -20.50
CA PRO A 553 -48.63 -2.78 -19.35
C PRO A 553 -47.50 -3.06 -18.36
N THR A 554 -46.85 -2.01 -17.84
CA THR A 554 -45.78 -2.14 -16.84
C THR A 554 -46.31 -2.72 -15.53
N PRO A 555 -45.46 -3.43 -14.75
CA PRO A 555 -45.82 -3.88 -13.40
C PRO A 555 -46.29 -2.73 -12.51
N PRO A 556 -47.19 -2.99 -11.54
CA PRO A 556 -47.63 -1.97 -10.58
C PRO A 556 -46.49 -1.55 -9.65
N LEU A 557 -46.57 -0.32 -9.15
CA LEU A 557 -45.69 0.17 -8.08
C LEU A 557 -46.39 0.02 -6.72
N PRO A 558 -45.64 -0.15 -5.62
CA PRO A 558 -46.21 -0.18 -4.28
C PRO A 558 -46.93 1.13 -3.97
N ASP A 559 -48.01 1.07 -3.20
CA ASP A 559 -48.75 2.25 -2.74
C ASP A 559 -48.32 2.63 -1.32
N PRO A 560 -47.75 3.83 -1.10
CA PRO A 560 -47.23 4.24 0.21
C PRO A 560 -48.35 4.58 1.21
N THR A 561 -49.58 4.69 0.76
CA THR A 561 -50.74 5.11 1.58
C THR A 561 -51.45 3.94 2.24
N THR A 562 -51.14 2.70 1.84
CA THR A 562 -51.74 1.50 2.44
C THR A 562 -51.03 1.13 3.73
N PRO A 563 -51.74 0.67 4.79
CA PRO A 563 -51.13 0.22 6.05
C PRO A 563 -50.38 -1.12 5.93
N ALA A 564 -50.48 -1.81 4.79
CA ALA A 564 -49.81 -3.08 4.53
C ALA A 564 -49.19 -3.10 3.12
N PRO A 565 -48.18 -2.26 2.88
CA PRO A 565 -47.69 -2.02 1.53
C PRO A 565 -47.17 -3.26 0.82
N GLY A 566 -46.51 -4.19 1.51
CA GLY A 566 -46.05 -5.44 0.93
C GLY A 566 -47.23 -6.30 0.49
N ALA A 567 -48.21 -6.52 1.37
CA ALA A 567 -49.41 -7.29 1.04
C ALA A 567 -50.22 -6.65 -0.10
N ALA A 568 -50.37 -5.32 -0.09
CA ALA A 568 -51.07 -4.57 -1.13
C ALA A 568 -50.32 -4.66 -2.48
N TYR A 569 -49.00 -4.53 -2.48
CA TYR A 569 -48.18 -4.69 -3.67
C TYR A 569 -48.24 -6.14 -4.19
N SER A 570 -48.11 -7.15 -3.32
CA SER A 570 -48.24 -8.57 -3.68
C SER A 570 -49.58 -8.87 -4.35
N ALA A 571 -50.69 -8.35 -3.81
CA ALA A 571 -52.02 -8.50 -4.38
C ALA A 571 -52.16 -7.80 -5.74
N ALA A 572 -51.70 -6.54 -5.84
CA ALA A 572 -51.73 -5.77 -7.08
C ALA A 572 -50.86 -6.42 -8.19
N PHE A 573 -49.69 -6.94 -7.82
CA PHE A 573 -48.79 -7.62 -8.73
C PHE A 573 -49.34 -8.96 -9.21
N GLY A 574 -49.96 -9.75 -8.32
CA GLY A 574 -50.67 -10.98 -8.70
C GLY A 574 -51.80 -10.71 -9.69
N ALA A 575 -52.63 -9.70 -9.41
CA ALA A 575 -53.70 -9.27 -10.32
C ALA A 575 -53.16 -8.77 -11.67
N TRP A 576 -52.00 -8.10 -11.67
CA TRP A 576 -51.32 -7.71 -12.90
C TRP A 576 -50.85 -8.94 -13.69
N LEU A 577 -50.17 -9.90 -13.06
CA LEU A 577 -49.73 -11.14 -13.71
C LEU A 577 -50.88 -11.94 -14.32
N ASP A 578 -52.03 -12.01 -13.65
CA ASP A 578 -53.24 -12.66 -14.17
C ASP A 578 -53.79 -11.95 -15.42
N HIS A 579 -53.55 -10.64 -15.54
CA HIS A 579 -54.03 -9.82 -16.64
C HIS A 579 -53.07 -9.80 -17.85
N VAL A 580 -51.76 -9.77 -17.62
CA VAL A 580 -50.74 -9.78 -18.68
C VAL A 580 -50.27 -11.19 -19.01
N SER A 581 -50.71 -11.72 -20.15
CA SER A 581 -50.31 -13.05 -20.65
C SER A 581 -48.86 -13.09 -21.15
N ILE A 582 -47.89 -13.08 -20.22
CA ILE A 582 -46.44 -13.05 -20.51
C ILE A 582 -45.77 -14.44 -20.44
N GLY A 583 -46.52 -15.51 -20.24
CA GLY A 583 -46.00 -16.90 -20.33
C GLY A 583 -45.03 -17.26 -19.21
N GLU A 584 -43.96 -18.02 -19.52
CA GLU A 584 -42.95 -18.47 -18.56
C GLU A 584 -42.21 -17.33 -17.84
N GLN A 585 -42.24 -16.13 -18.41
CA GLN A 585 -41.64 -14.90 -17.89
C GLN A 585 -42.38 -14.45 -16.61
N ALA A 586 -43.67 -14.77 -16.48
CA ALA A 586 -44.44 -14.56 -15.25
C ALA A 586 -43.81 -15.27 -14.06
N LEU A 587 -43.32 -16.50 -14.25
CA LEU A 587 -42.68 -17.30 -13.19
C LEU A 587 -41.35 -16.69 -12.74
N VAL A 588 -40.63 -16.03 -13.65
CA VAL A 588 -39.38 -15.33 -13.32
C VAL A 588 -39.67 -14.10 -12.48
N LEU A 589 -40.64 -13.27 -12.91
CA LEU A 589 -40.99 -12.04 -12.19
C LEU A 589 -41.63 -12.33 -10.82
N ASP A 590 -42.54 -13.31 -10.74
CA ASP A 590 -43.11 -13.75 -9.46
C ASP A 590 -42.04 -14.36 -8.55
N GLY A 591 -41.16 -15.21 -9.09
CA GLY A 591 -40.05 -15.77 -8.34
C GLY A 591 -39.12 -14.71 -7.74
N LEU A 592 -38.84 -13.63 -8.46
CA LEU A 592 -38.05 -12.49 -7.97
C LEU A 592 -38.77 -11.71 -6.87
N LYS A 593 -40.05 -11.39 -7.09
CA LYS A 593 -40.89 -10.73 -6.11
C LYS A 593 -40.93 -11.53 -4.80
N GLN A 594 -41.25 -12.83 -4.90
CA GLN A 594 -41.30 -13.76 -3.78
C GLN A 594 -39.95 -13.86 -3.08
N THR A 595 -38.85 -13.92 -3.82
CA THR A 595 -37.51 -13.98 -3.23
C THR A 595 -37.20 -12.77 -2.34
N ILE A 596 -37.53 -11.56 -2.81
CA ILE A 596 -37.24 -10.31 -2.07
C ILE A 596 -38.22 -10.10 -0.90
N MET A 597 -39.46 -10.56 -1.03
CA MET A 597 -40.51 -10.32 -0.04
C MET A 597 -40.71 -11.48 0.97
N SER A 598 -40.33 -12.71 0.63
CA SER A 598 -40.70 -13.93 1.39
C SER A 598 -40.17 -13.97 2.82
N THR A 599 -39.02 -13.35 3.11
CA THR A 599 -38.46 -13.28 4.46
C THR A 599 -39.34 -12.51 5.44
N HIS A 600 -40.17 -11.57 4.96
CA HIS A 600 -40.92 -10.64 5.82
C HIS A 600 -42.43 -10.85 5.79
N GLU A 601 -43.01 -11.34 4.69
CA GLU A 601 -44.41 -11.80 4.67
C GLU A 601 -44.64 -12.90 5.72
N ALA A 602 -43.66 -13.78 5.96
CA ALA A 602 -43.74 -14.82 6.98
C ALA A 602 -43.71 -14.27 8.42
N GLU A 603 -42.84 -13.29 8.71
CA GLU A 603 -42.75 -12.68 10.05
C GLU A 603 -43.99 -11.84 10.39
N ARG A 604 -44.51 -11.05 9.43
CA ARG A 604 -45.70 -10.22 9.65
C ARG A 604 -46.96 -11.06 9.83
N ASN A 605 -47.16 -12.10 9.00
CA ASN A 605 -48.28 -13.03 9.14
C ASN A 605 -48.25 -13.74 10.51
N ALA A 606 -47.06 -14.09 11.01
CA ALA A 606 -46.92 -14.68 12.35
C ALA A 606 -47.33 -13.72 13.47
N VAL A 607 -47.00 -12.42 13.37
CA VAL A 607 -47.38 -11.40 14.35
C VAL A 607 -48.89 -11.11 14.31
N GLU A 608 -49.48 -10.95 13.12
CA GLU A 608 -50.92 -10.72 12.96
C GLU A 608 -51.76 -11.93 13.42
N LEU A 609 -51.27 -13.16 13.27
CA LEU A 609 -51.90 -14.39 13.78
C LEU A 609 -51.80 -14.55 15.31
N THR A 610 -50.88 -13.85 15.98
CA THR A 610 -50.74 -13.87 17.45
C THR A 610 -51.42 -12.70 18.15
N ALA A 611 -51.85 -11.68 17.39
CA ALA A 611 -52.52 -10.48 17.89
C ALA A 611 -54.05 -10.48 17.68
N GLY A 612 -54.59 -11.49 16.99
CA GLY A 612 -56.03 -11.80 16.92
C GLY A 612 -56.38 -13.00 17.77
#